data_AF-A0A9E1JLL2-F1
#
_entry.id   AF-A0A9E1JLL2-F1
#
_cell.length_a   1.000
_cell.length_b   1.000
_cell.length_c   1.000
_cell.angle_alpha   90.00
_cell.angle_beta   90.00
_cell.angle_gamma   90.00
#
_symmetry.space_group_name_H-M   'P 1'
#
loop_
_entity.id
_entity.type
_entity.pdbx_description
1 polymer ?
#
loop_
_entity_poly.entity_id
_entity_poly.type
_entity_poly.pdbx_seq_one_letter_code
_entity_poly.pdbx_strand_id
1 'polypeptide(L)' 'MNKNRVESYVESEKEGNEGHMDTRSQNFECENPDTHLGCDLGVDVAG' A
#
# COMPACT_ATOMS: atom_id res chain seq x y z
N MET A 1 33.41 3.01 3.67
CA MET A 1 32.56 2.20 2.76
C MET A 1 31.71 3.15 1.95
N ASN A 2 32.19 3.59 0.78
CA ASN A 2 31.36 4.35 -0.15
C ASN A 2 30.84 3.35 -1.18
N LYS A 3 29.69 2.76 -0.89
CA LYS A 3 29.01 1.89 -1.84
C LYS A 3 28.32 2.83 -2.84
N ASN A 4 28.79 2.86 -4.08
CA ASN A 4 28.12 3.56 -5.17
C ASN A 4 26.69 3.00 -5.29
N ARG A 5 25.73 3.62 -4.59
CA ARG A 5 24.33 3.25 -4.64
C ARG A 5 23.77 3.90 -5.90
N VAL A 6 23.60 3.10 -6.93
CA VAL A 6 22.87 3.51 -8.13
C VAL A 6 21.40 3.52 -7.74
N GLU A 7 20.82 4.70 -7.58
CA GLU A 7 19.37 4.83 -7.40
C GLU A 7 18.71 4.81 -8.79
N SER A 8 18.04 3.70 -9.07
CA SER A 8 17.22 3.51 -10.27
C SER A 8 15.78 3.84 -9.92
N TYR A 9 15.11 4.63 -10.78
CA TYR A 9 13.66 4.84 -10.71
C TYR A 9 12.86 3.76 -11.44
N VAL A 10 13.57 2.76 -11.98
CA VAL A 10 12.98 1.61 -12.66
C VAL A 10 12.95 0.46 -11.67
N GLU A 11 11.79 -0.19 -11.58
CA GLU A 11 11.55 -1.35 -10.73
C GLU A 11 12.59 -2.44 -11.01
N SER A 12 13.21 -2.94 -9.95
CA SER A 12 14.15 -4.04 -10.05
C SER A 12 13.44 -5.39 -10.13
N GLU A 13 14.08 -6.40 -10.72
CA GLU A 13 13.57 -7.78 -10.74
C GLU A 13 13.19 -8.28 -9.34
N LYS A 14 13.92 -7.84 -8.31
CA LYS A 14 13.63 -8.19 -6.92
C LYS A 14 12.33 -7.53 -6.44
N GLU A 15 12.16 -6.24 -6.68
CA GLU A 15 10.93 -5.51 -6.32
C GLU A 15 9.71 -6.06 -7.06
N GLY A 16 9.84 -6.41 -8.34
CA GLY A 16 8.76 -7.03 -9.10
C GLY A 16 8.38 -8.43 -8.59
N ASN A 17 9.35 -9.22 -8.14
CA ASN A 17 9.09 -10.53 -7.52
C ASN A 17 8.49 -10.41 -6.11
N GLU A 18 8.94 -9.42 -5.31
CA GLU A 18 8.39 -9.14 -3.98
C GLU A 18 7.00 -8.49 -4.05
N GLY A 19 6.72 -7.77 -5.14
CA GLY A 19 5.48 -7.06 -5.40
C GLY A 19 5.32 -5.80 -4.54
N HIS A 20 4.52 -4.86 -5.03
CA HIS A 20 4.10 -3.72 -4.23
C HIS A 20 2.90 -4.09 -3.36
N MET A 21 2.98 -3.75 -2.06
CA MET A 21 1.82 -3.87 -1.19
C MET A 21 0.74 -2.89 -1.65
N ASP A 22 -0.43 -3.41 -2.00
CA ASP A 22 -1.60 -2.58 -2.24
C ASP A 22 -2.13 -2.06 -0.90
N THR A 23 -1.78 -0.81 -0.59
CA THR A 23 -2.23 -0.12 0.63
C THR A 23 -3.63 0.45 0.49
N ARG A 24 -4.21 0.48 -0.72
CA ARG A 24 -5.54 1.04 -0.96
C ARG A 24 -6.64 0.03 -0.63
N SER A 25 -6.50 -1.22 -1.04
CA SER A 25 -7.47 -2.28 -0.71
C SER A 25 -7.58 -2.52 0.79
N GLN A 26 -6.45 -2.44 1.51
CA GLN A 26 -6.40 -2.58 2.96
C GLN A 26 -7.19 -1.51 3.72
N ASN A 27 -7.44 -0.33 3.13
CA ASN A 27 -8.27 0.67 3.78
C ASN A 27 -9.71 0.17 3.97
N PHE A 28 -10.20 -0.68 3.08
CA PHE A 28 -11.56 -1.23 3.15
C PHE A 28 -11.69 -2.44 4.08
N GLU A 29 -10.56 -2.94 4.60
CA GLU A 29 -10.53 -4.06 5.54
C GLU A 29 -10.38 -3.52 6.96
N CYS A 30 -11.27 -3.92 7.87
CA CYS A 30 -11.24 -3.54 9.26
C CYS A 30 -11.76 -4.69 10.14
N GLU A 31 -11.33 -4.72 11.40
CA GLU A 31 -11.66 -5.82 12.31
C GLU A 31 -13.14 -5.87 12.70
N ASN A 32 -13.84 -4.73 12.69
CA ASN A 32 -15.25 -4.62 13.07
C ASN A 32 -16.02 -3.78 12.04
N PRO A 33 -16.32 -4.33 10.86
CA PRO A 33 -17.14 -3.66 9.87
C PRO A 33 -18.56 -3.48 10.43
N ASP A 34 -19.11 -2.27 10.29
CA ASP A 34 -20.52 -2.08 10.54
C ASP A 34 -21.33 -2.83 9.47
N THR A 35 -22.41 -3.50 9.90
CA THR A 35 -23.21 -4.36 9.02
C THR A 35 -23.96 -3.61 7.92
N HIS A 36 -24.14 -2.29 8.07
CA HIS A 36 -24.84 -1.43 7.12
C HIS A 36 -23.88 -0.43 6.44
N LEU A 37 -22.83 0.01 7.14
CA LEU A 37 -21.92 1.06 6.69
C LEU A 37 -20.55 0.54 6.24
N GLY A 38 -20.18 -0.71 6.59
CA GLY A 38 -18.87 -1.27 6.30
C GLY A 38 -17.77 -0.75 7.21
N CYS A 39 -16.54 -0.69 6.70
CA CYS A 39 -15.39 -0.19 7.45
C CYS A 39 -15.32 1.34 7.39
N ASP A 40 -15.13 1.96 8.55
CA ASP A 40 -14.87 3.40 8.63
C ASP A 40 -13.45 3.68 8.12
N LEU A 41 -13.35 4.40 6.99
CA LEU A 41 -12.08 4.67 6.30
C LEU A 41 -11.23 5.71 7.03
N GLY A 42 -11.68 6.24 8.18
CA GLY A 42 -10.89 7.06 9.11
C GLY A 42 -10.38 8.39 8.56
N VAL A 43 -10.69 8.69 7.29
CA VAL A 43 -10.38 9.92 6.57
C VAL A 43 -11.49 10.12 5.56
N ASP A 44 -12.07 11.31 5.52
CA ASP A 44 -12.98 11.70 4.45
C ASP A 44 -12.26 11.50 3.10
N VAL A 45 -12.55 10.39 2.43
CA VAL A 45 -12.03 10.11 1.09
C VAL A 45 -12.73 11.07 0.14
N ALA A 46 -12.18 12.27 -0.03
CA ALA A 46 -12.60 13.20 -1.07
C ALA A 46 -12.36 12.53 -2.43
N GLY A 47 -13.44 12.30 -3.17
CA GLY A 47 -13.46 11.64 -4.48
C GLY A 47 -12.87 12.45 -5.61
#